data_AF-A0A671MK20-F1
#
_entry.id   AF-A0A671MK20-F1
#
_cell.length_a   1.000
_cell.length_b   1.000
_cell.length_c   1.000
_cell.angle_alpha   90.00
_cell.angle_beta   90.00
_cell.angle_gamma   90.00
#
_symmetry.space_group_name_H-M   'P 1'
#
loop_
_entity.id
_entity.type
_entity.pdbx_description
1 polymer ?
#
loop_
_entity_poly.entity_id
_entity_poly.type
_entity_poly.pdbx_seq_one_letter_code
_entity_poly.pdbx_strand_id
1 'polypeptide(L)' 'MDGLTTNGVLVMHPVGFPEEPKQGLWREISVCGDVYALRETRSGPIRGQLVNTRTN' A
#
# COMPACT_ATOMS: atom_id res chain seq x y z
N MET A 1 -6.14 12.67 -12.45
CA MET A 1 -6.41 11.28 -12.88
C MET A 1 -5.36 10.43 -12.20
N ASP A 2 -5.75 9.37 -11.49
CA ASP A 2 -4.82 8.48 -10.78
C ASP A 2 -5.04 7.02 -11.21
N GLY A 3 -4.04 6.16 -11.00
CA GLY A 3 -4.05 4.76 -11.37
C GLY A 3 -2.95 3.95 -10.68
N LEU A 4 -3.07 2.62 -10.76
CA LEU A 4 -2.08 1.68 -10.24
C LEU A 4 -1.28 1.08 -11.41
N THR A 5 0.01 0.81 -11.18
CA THR A 5 0.84 0.11 -12.17
C THR A 5 0.42 -1.36 -12.29
N THR A 6 0.79 -2.03 -13.38
CA THR A 6 0.37 -3.43 -13.65
C THR A 6 0.69 -4.36 -12.48
N ASN A 7 1.88 -4.26 -11.92
CA ASN A 7 2.35 -5.14 -10.83
C ASN A 7 2.34 -4.47 -9.44
N GLY A 8 2.05 -3.18 -9.35
CA GLY A 8 2.00 -2.44 -8.09
C GLY A 8 3.35 -2.17 -7.44
N VAL A 9 3.48 -1.02 -6.80
CA VAL A 9 4.57 -0.68 -5.87
C VAL A 9 4.06 -0.90 -4.46
N LEU A 10 4.75 -1.71 -3.66
CA LEU A 10 4.33 -2.04 -2.30
C LEU A 10 5.26 -1.41 -1.27
N VAL A 11 4.67 -0.77 -0.26
CA VAL A 11 5.38 -0.16 0.86
C VAL A 11 4.85 -0.73 2.17
N MET A 12 5.74 -0.93 3.15
CA MET A 12 5.40 -1.35 4.50
C MET A 12 6.19 -0.49 5.49
N HIS A 13 5.46 0.22 6.35
CA HIS A 13 6.03 1.00 7.44
C HIS A 13 6.02 0.15 8.72
N PRO A 14 7.19 -0.22 9.28
CA PRO A 14 7.25 -0.94 10.56
C PRO A 14 6.53 -0.18 11.66
N VAL A 15 5.97 -0.90 12.63
CA VAL A 15 5.33 -0.33 13.81
C VAL A 15 6.15 -0.66 15.05
N GLY A 16 6.12 0.23 16.05
CA GLY A 16 6.86 0.02 17.30
C GLY A 16 8.38 0.18 17.19
N PHE A 17 8.93 0.63 16.05
CA PHE A 17 10.37 0.91 15.94
C PHE A 17 10.75 2.20 16.70
N PRO A 18 11.85 2.21 17.49
CA PRO A 18 12.85 1.15 17.66
C PRO A 18 12.60 0.15 18.82
N GLU A 19 11.62 0.37 19.69
CA GLU A 19 11.47 -0.37 20.95
C GLU A 19 10.94 -1.81 20.80
N GLU A 20 9.90 -2.03 20.00
CA GLU A 20 9.27 -3.32 19.74
C GLU A 20 8.93 -3.44 18.24
N PRO A 21 9.94 -3.63 17.38
CA PRO A 21 9.74 -3.60 15.93
C PRO A 21 8.86 -4.76 15.48
N LYS A 22 7.69 -4.43 14.94
CA LYS A 22 6.75 -5.36 14.33
C LYS A 22 6.54 -5.01 12.87
N GLN A 23 6.27 -6.06 12.08
CA GLN A 23 5.92 -5.89 10.67
C GLN A 23 4.63 -5.07 10.57
N GLY A 24 4.67 -3.99 9.80
CA GLY A 24 3.49 -3.22 9.46
C GLY A 24 2.65 -3.88 8.38
N LEU A 25 1.55 -3.23 8.01
CA LEU A 25 0.73 -3.68 6.90
C LEU A 25 1.35 -3.24 5.57
N TRP A 26 1.38 -4.15 4.61
CA TRP A 26 1.68 -3.81 3.23
C TRP A 26 0.56 -2.98 2.61
N ARG A 27 0.96 -1.99 1.82
CA ARG A 27 0.08 -1.09 1.07
C ARG A 27 0.58 -0.96 -0.35
N GLU A 28 -0.36 -0.78 -1.27
CA GLU A 28 -0.05 -0.48 -2.66
C GLU A 28 -0.11 1.03 -2.88
N ILE A 29 0.88 1.57 -3.57
CA ILE A 29 0.99 3.01 -3.85
C ILE A 29 0.60 3.28 -5.30
N SER A 30 -0.25 4.28 -5.49
CA SER A 30 -0.64 4.73 -6.83
C SER A 30 0.42 5.59 -7.50
N VAL A 31 0.24 5.84 -8.79
CA VAL A 31 1.15 6.70 -9.57
C VAL A 31 1.18 8.13 -9.02
N CYS A 32 0.05 8.63 -8.49
CA CYS A 32 -0.01 9.94 -7.85
C CYS A 32 0.31 9.93 -6.34
N GLY A 33 0.59 8.76 -5.75
CA GLY A 33 1.03 8.64 -4.35
C GLY A 33 -0.07 8.35 -3.34
N ASP A 34 -1.29 8.04 -3.78
CA ASP A 34 -2.37 7.61 -2.90
C ASP A 34 -2.11 6.19 -2.37
N VAL A 35 -2.55 5.94 -1.14
CA VAL A 35 -2.32 4.68 -0.42
C VAL A 35 -3.53 3.78 -0.52
N TYR A 36 -3.34 2.58 -1.04
CA TYR A 36 -4.37 1.55 -1.16
C TYR A 36 -4.03 0.30 -0.34
N ALA A 37 -5.06 -0.43 0.09
CA ALA A 37 -4.91 -1.80 0.55
C ALA A 37 -4.43 -2.70 -0.60
N LEU A 38 -3.89 -3.88 -0.26
CA LEU A 38 -3.50 -4.85 -1.28
C LEU A 38 -4.71 -5.31 -2.10
N ARG A 39 -4.45 -5.61 -3.38
CA ARG A 39 -5.36 -6.39 -4.21
C ARG A 39 -5.47 -7.82 -3.67
N GLU A 40 -6.53 -8.53 -4.03
CA GLU A 40 -6.70 -9.94 -3.66
C GLU A 40 -5.56 -10.82 -4.18
N THR A 41 -5.11 -10.55 -5.42
CA THR A 41 -3.97 -11.22 -6.05
C THR A 41 -3.01 -10.19 -6.62
N ARG A 42 -1.70 -10.53 -6.62
CA ARG A 42 -0.69 -9.66 -7.25
C ARG A 42 -1.02 -9.50 -8.72
N SER A 43 -0.97 -8.27 -9.21
CA SER A 43 -1.32 -7.92 -10.60
C SER A 43 -2.78 -8.15 -11.00
N GLY A 44 -3.67 -8.48 -10.04
CA GLY A 44 -5.11 -8.56 -10.27
C GLY A 44 -5.68 -7.22 -10.78
N PRO A 45 -6.73 -7.22 -11.61
CA PRO A 45 -7.24 -6.00 -12.23
C PRO A 45 -8.03 -5.10 -11.26
N ILE A 46 -8.45 -5.66 -10.12
CA ILE A 46 -9.25 -4.96 -9.12
C ILE A 46 -8.31 -4.34 -8.08
N ARG A 47 -8.36 -3.02 -7.96
CA ARG A 47 -7.64 -2.26 -6.93
C ARG A 47 -8.17 -2.59 -5.53
N GLY A 48 -7.30 -2.51 -4.52
CA GLY A 48 -7.73 -2.54 -3.13
C GLY A 48 -8.48 -1.28 -2.70
N GLN A 49 -8.92 -1.26 -1.45
CA GLN A 49 -9.62 -0.11 -0.86
C GLN A 49 -8.66 1.07 -0.62
N LEU A 50 -9.12 2.30 -0.90
CA LEU A 50 -8.38 3.53 -0.60
C LEU A 50 -8.25 3.72 0.92
N VAL A 51 -7.05 4.10 1.38
CA VAL A 51 -6.73 4.33 2.79
C VAL A 51 -6.38 5.80 3.02
N ASN A 52 -7.37 6.61 3.36
CA ASN A 52 -7.21 8.06 3.56
C ASN A 52 -6.41 8.43 4.83
N THR A 53 -6.15 7.48 5.72
CA THR A 53 -5.48 7.73 7.01
C THR A 53 -3.97 7.60 6.95
N ARG A 54 -3.39 7.32 5.77
CA ARG A 54 -1.95 7.14 5.56
C ARG A 54 -1.51 7.89 4.30
N THR A 55 -0.26 8.33 4.31
CA THR A 55 0.43 8.93 3.17
C THR A 55 1.57 8.00 2.73
N ASN A 56 1.99 8.13 1.46
CA ASN A 56 3.23 7.55 0.96
C ASN A 56 4.44 8.12 1.71
#